data_AF-A0A1Y5E9B0-F1
#
_entry.id   AF-A0A1Y5E9B0-F1
#
_cell.length_a   1.000
_cell.length_b   1.000
_cell.length_c   1.000
_cell.angle_alpha   90.00
_cell.angle_beta   90.00
_cell.angle_gamma   90.00
#
_symmetry.space_group_name_H-M   'P 1'
#
loop_
_entity.id
_entity.type
_entity.pdbx_description
1 polymer ?
#
loop_
_entity_poly.entity_id
_entity_poly.type
_entity_poly.pdbx_seq_one_letter_code
_entity_poly.pdbx_strand_id
1 'polypeptide(L)'
;GGTVVWDKNLTKTIENAIAEIDKQMSRQLSEIMQQDDFQRLEGSWRGLGKLVRESETGQSLKIKLVDFQKDELLEQFEDAPAVDRSPLFDALYQKEFGTAGGEPYGLLLGDFNFSHKDEDVSLLRYMGETAAASHAPFIAAANPEMFEIDSYTTFDEGKPVAAGFDSPTYAAWNAFRESDDARYVSLTLPQTLARLPYGDKGLSTDSFTYEELGTDAEGNPLPKDNSQLVWSNAAFELGLKMSQSHTAFGWCTAIRGLENGGKVENLPNLTYLSDAGDIQQQCPTEVNLTDEREKELSDLGFLPLVHYKNTNFGVFIGGQTTQKPKVFVDPDATSNAAISARLPYIMASSRIAHYLKVMGRDMLGSNLEASDIQKDLQTWIDQYTNSGAVGNAERSKTPLCESRIQVVEQPGRPGSYSAVAHLRPWLQLEELTTSVRMVTKIPG
;
A
#
# COMPACT_ATOMS: atom_id res chain seq x y z
N GLY A 1 -33.40 21.85 -26.36
CA GLY A 1 -34.34 21.48 -27.43
C GLY A 1 -33.62 21.56 -28.74
N GLY A 2 -33.14 20.42 -29.24
CA GLY A 2 -32.31 20.35 -30.45
C GLY A 2 -33.17 20.46 -31.70
N THR A 3 -32.96 21.50 -32.49
CA THR A 3 -33.58 21.63 -33.82
C THR A 3 -32.50 21.34 -34.84
N VAL A 4 -32.55 20.16 -35.48
CA VAL A 4 -31.56 19.78 -36.51
C VAL A 4 -31.81 20.65 -37.76
N VAL A 5 -30.79 21.40 -38.19
CA VAL A 5 -30.87 22.22 -39.40
C VAL A 5 -30.72 21.31 -40.61
N TRP A 6 -31.74 21.31 -41.47
CA TRP A 6 -31.80 20.45 -42.66
C TRP A 6 -30.77 20.87 -43.71
N ASP A 7 -29.94 19.92 -44.15
CA ASP A 7 -29.00 20.06 -45.27
C ASP A 7 -29.56 19.30 -46.49
N LYS A 8 -29.27 19.76 -47.71
CA LYS A 8 -29.65 19.05 -48.95
C LYS A 8 -28.99 17.66 -49.04
N ASN A 9 -27.87 17.46 -48.33
CA ASN A 9 -27.27 16.15 -48.15
C ASN A 9 -27.92 15.42 -46.96
N LEU A 10 -28.81 14.47 -47.26
CA LEU A 10 -29.54 13.68 -46.26
C LEU A 10 -28.60 12.89 -45.34
N THR A 11 -27.51 12.34 -45.87
CA THR A 11 -26.50 11.60 -45.09
C THR A 11 -25.91 12.50 -44.00
N LYS A 12 -25.51 13.72 -44.37
CA LYS A 12 -24.96 14.70 -43.43
C LYS A 12 -25.98 15.15 -42.39
N THR A 13 -27.27 15.22 -42.76
CA THR A 13 -28.35 15.53 -41.81
C THR A 13 -28.52 14.41 -40.78
N ILE A 14 -28.43 13.14 -41.21
CA ILE A 14 -28.51 11.98 -40.31
C ILE A 14 -27.28 11.90 -39.40
N GLU A 15 -26.07 12.08 -39.95
CA GLU A 15 -24.82 12.10 -39.18
C GLU A 15 -24.83 13.19 -38.10
N ASN A 16 -25.30 14.40 -38.43
CA ASN A 16 -25.44 15.48 -37.46
C ASN A 16 -26.48 15.16 -36.37
N ALA A 17 -27.56 14.47 -36.72
CA ALA A 17 -28.58 14.05 -35.75
C ALA A 17 -28.04 12.97 -34.81
N ILE A 18 -27.29 11.98 -35.33
CA ILE A 18 -26.59 10.96 -34.52
C ILE A 18 -25.61 11.64 -33.57
N ALA A 19 -24.77 12.55 -34.06
CA ALA A 19 -23.80 13.27 -33.23
C ALA A 19 -24.46 14.08 -32.09
N GLU A 20 -25.65 14.64 -32.31
CA GLU A 20 -26.39 15.34 -31.26
C GLU A 20 -27.02 14.39 -30.24
N ILE A 21 -27.45 13.19 -30.67
CA ILE A 21 -27.90 12.12 -29.77
C ILE A 21 -26.74 11.63 -28.92
N ASP A 22 -25.58 11.36 -29.53
CA ASP A 22 -24.37 10.89 -28.85
C ASP A 22 -23.90 11.89 -27.80
N LYS A 23 -24.00 13.20 -28.06
CA LYS A 23 -23.72 14.24 -27.05
C LYS A 23 -24.69 14.20 -25.87
N GLN A 24 -25.99 14.01 -26.13
CA GLN A 24 -26.99 13.91 -25.06
C GLN A 24 -26.81 12.64 -24.23
N MET A 25 -26.52 11.52 -24.89
CA MET A 25 -26.21 10.25 -24.24
C MET A 25 -24.92 10.34 -23.43
N SER A 26 -23.88 10.97 -23.98
CA SER A 26 -22.61 11.20 -23.29
C SER A 26 -22.84 11.97 -22.00
N ARG A 27 -23.52 13.12 -22.06
CA ARG A 27 -23.83 13.90 -20.85
C ARG A 27 -24.57 13.08 -19.80
N GLN A 28 -25.60 12.34 -20.21
CA GLN A 28 -26.38 11.53 -19.27
C GLN A 28 -25.58 10.38 -18.66
N LEU A 29 -24.74 9.71 -19.46
CA LEU A 29 -23.90 8.62 -18.99
C LEU A 29 -22.79 9.13 -18.07
N SER A 30 -22.16 10.26 -18.41
CA SER A 30 -21.18 10.91 -17.55
C SER A 30 -21.77 11.29 -16.20
N GLU A 31 -23.00 11.82 -16.15
CA GLU A 31 -23.69 12.10 -14.88
C GLU A 31 -23.92 10.84 -14.03
N ILE A 32 -24.16 9.68 -14.66
CA ILE A 32 -24.32 8.40 -13.96
C ILE A 32 -22.97 7.88 -13.47
N MET A 33 -21.95 7.89 -14.34
CA MET A 33 -20.62 7.37 -14.05
C MET A 33 -19.86 8.23 -13.04
N GLN A 34 -20.16 9.54 -12.97
CA GLN A 34 -19.55 10.49 -12.04
C GLN A 34 -20.29 10.57 -10.70
N GLN A 35 -21.25 9.69 -10.42
CA GLN A 35 -21.81 9.58 -9.07
C GLN A 35 -20.78 8.94 -8.13
N ASP A 36 -20.62 9.51 -6.94
CA ASP A 36 -19.63 9.10 -5.94
C ASP A 36 -19.67 7.59 -5.64
N ASP A 37 -20.87 7.01 -5.50
CA ASP A 37 -21.03 5.57 -5.25
C ASP A 37 -20.55 4.71 -6.41
N PHE A 38 -20.82 5.12 -7.65
CA PHE A 38 -20.38 4.40 -8.84
C PHE A 38 -18.87 4.54 -9.03
N GLN A 39 -18.32 5.76 -8.90
CA GLN A 39 -16.89 6.00 -9.04
C GLN A 39 -16.08 5.23 -7.99
N ARG A 40 -16.54 5.22 -6.73
CA ARG A 40 -15.91 4.45 -5.66
C ARG A 40 -15.89 2.96 -6.00
N LEU A 41 -17.03 2.40 -6.38
CA LEU A 41 -17.11 1.00 -6.79
C LEU A 41 -16.21 0.71 -8.00
N GLU A 42 -16.22 1.57 -9.01
CA GLU A 42 -15.40 1.46 -10.20
C GLU A 42 -13.90 1.51 -9.86
N GLY A 43 -13.48 2.44 -9.01
CA GLY A 43 -12.12 2.60 -8.51
C GLY A 43 -11.62 1.34 -7.80
N SER A 44 -12.40 0.84 -6.85
CA SER A 44 -12.14 -0.42 -6.13
C SER A 44 -11.93 -1.60 -7.06
N TRP A 45 -12.87 -1.84 -7.98
CA TRP A 45 -12.80 -2.98 -8.90
C TRP A 45 -11.69 -2.84 -9.95
N ARG A 46 -11.34 -1.62 -10.36
CA ARG A 46 -10.21 -1.38 -11.26
C ARG A 46 -8.88 -1.60 -10.56
N GLY A 47 -8.72 -1.12 -9.32
CA GLY A 47 -7.54 -1.36 -8.50
C GLY A 47 -7.32 -2.86 -8.26
N LEU A 48 -8.35 -3.55 -7.78
CA LEU A 48 -8.34 -5.00 -7.62
C LEU A 48 -8.08 -5.73 -8.94
N GLY A 49 -8.73 -5.29 -10.02
CA GLY A 49 -8.56 -5.85 -11.35
C GLY A 49 -7.12 -5.74 -11.86
N LYS A 50 -6.46 -4.61 -11.62
CA LYS A 50 -5.03 -4.42 -11.91
C LYS A 50 -4.18 -5.36 -11.07
N LEU A 51 -4.39 -5.39 -9.75
CA LEU A 51 -3.66 -6.27 -8.83
C LEU A 51 -3.73 -7.74 -9.28
N VAL A 52 -4.93 -8.23 -9.62
CA VAL A 52 -5.14 -9.62 -10.04
C VAL A 52 -4.47 -9.90 -11.39
N ARG A 53 -4.64 -9.01 -12.37
CA ARG A 53 -4.11 -9.22 -13.74
C ARG A 53 -2.59 -9.12 -13.82
N GLU A 54 -1.98 -8.27 -13.00
CA GLU A 54 -0.54 -8.02 -13.00
C GLU A 54 0.23 -8.84 -11.96
N SER A 55 -0.48 -9.67 -11.17
CA SER A 55 0.13 -10.64 -10.27
C SER A 55 0.27 -12.01 -10.91
N GLU A 56 1.43 -12.66 -10.71
CA GLU A 56 1.64 -14.05 -11.13
C GLU A 56 1.01 -15.03 -10.13
N THR A 57 -0.31 -15.14 -10.15
CA THR A 57 -1.05 -16.07 -9.29
C THR A 57 -0.75 -17.53 -9.66
N GLY A 58 -0.67 -18.40 -8.66
CA GLY A 58 -0.37 -19.82 -8.84
C GLY A 58 -0.38 -20.58 -7.53
N GLN A 59 0.44 -21.63 -7.43
CA GLN A 59 0.55 -22.39 -6.18
C GLN A 59 1.23 -21.58 -5.06
N SER A 60 2.20 -20.73 -5.41
CA SER A 60 2.98 -19.93 -4.46
C SER A 60 2.36 -18.58 -4.09
N LEU A 61 1.40 -18.09 -4.88
CA LEU A 61 0.73 -16.80 -4.66
C LEU A 61 -0.76 -16.92 -4.96
N LYS A 62 -1.58 -16.65 -3.95
CA LYS A 62 -3.04 -16.69 -4.04
C LYS A 62 -3.60 -15.36 -3.56
N ILE A 63 -4.65 -14.89 -4.24
CA ILE A 63 -5.41 -13.71 -3.83
C ILE A 63 -6.80 -14.21 -3.42
N LYS A 64 -7.14 -14.04 -2.15
CA LYS A 64 -8.46 -14.37 -1.60
C LYS A 64 -9.22 -13.07 -1.38
N LEU A 65 -10.36 -12.90 -2.04
CA LEU A 65 -11.23 -11.73 -1.88
C LEU A 65 -12.32 -12.05 -0.87
N VAL A 66 -12.57 -11.11 0.05
CA VAL A 66 -13.73 -11.12 0.94
C VAL A 66 -14.33 -9.72 0.92
N ASP A 67 -15.65 -9.65 0.88
CA ASP A 67 -16.40 -8.39 0.87
C ASP A 67 -16.84 -8.08 2.30
N PHE A 68 -16.46 -6.89 2.78
CA PHE A 68 -16.83 -6.36 4.10
C PHE A 68 -17.08 -4.87 3.98
N GLN A 69 -18.14 -4.39 4.63
CA GLN A 69 -18.27 -2.96 4.90
C GLN A 69 -17.40 -2.58 6.11
N LYS A 70 -16.91 -1.34 6.13
CA LYS A 70 -16.05 -0.85 7.21
C LYS A 70 -16.77 -0.89 8.57
N ASP A 71 -18.03 -0.45 8.59
CA ASP A 71 -18.87 -0.42 9.79
C ASP A 71 -19.22 -1.84 10.27
N GLU A 72 -19.50 -2.75 9.34
CA GLU A 72 -19.72 -4.18 9.65
C GLU A 72 -18.50 -4.79 10.30
N LEU A 73 -17.30 -4.45 9.81
CA LEU A 73 -16.05 -4.97 10.36
C LEU A 73 -15.81 -4.44 11.79
N LEU A 74 -16.13 -3.17 12.04
CA LEU A 74 -16.06 -2.57 13.37
C LEU A 74 -17.05 -3.25 14.33
N GLU A 75 -18.31 -3.38 13.94
CA GLU A 75 -19.36 -4.05 14.74
C GLU A 75 -18.96 -5.48 15.10
N GLN A 76 -18.39 -6.24 14.15
CA GLN A 76 -17.89 -7.60 14.40
C GLN A 76 -16.81 -7.67 15.49
N PHE A 77 -15.98 -6.64 15.65
CA PHE A 77 -14.98 -6.58 16.71
C PHE A 77 -15.57 -6.10 18.03
N GLU A 78 -16.49 -5.13 18.01
CA GLU A 78 -17.13 -4.58 19.21
C GLU A 78 -18.09 -5.57 19.88
N ASP A 79 -18.79 -6.40 19.08
CA ASP A 79 -19.67 -7.47 19.58
C ASP A 79 -18.90 -8.67 20.13
N ALA A 80 -17.64 -8.84 19.71
CA ALA A 80 -16.81 -9.94 20.17
C ALA A 80 -16.33 -9.68 21.60
N PRO A 81 -16.33 -10.69 22.51
CA PRO A 81 -15.81 -10.53 23.87
C PRO A 81 -14.32 -10.13 23.94
N ALA A 82 -13.58 -10.43 22.87
CA ALA A 82 -12.18 -10.08 22.68
C ALA A 82 -11.84 -10.22 21.17
N VAL A 83 -10.77 -9.56 20.73
CA VAL A 83 -10.30 -9.61 19.33
C VAL A 83 -10.04 -11.05 18.87
N ASP A 84 -9.45 -11.90 19.72
CA ASP A 84 -9.17 -13.31 19.41
C ASP A 84 -10.41 -14.20 19.29
N ARG A 85 -11.60 -13.64 19.55
CA ARG A 85 -12.92 -14.27 19.40
C ARG A 85 -13.76 -13.64 18.30
N SER A 86 -13.23 -12.67 17.55
CA SER A 86 -13.96 -12.07 16.44
C SER A 86 -14.02 -13.01 15.22
N PRO A 87 -15.04 -12.87 14.35
CA PRO A 87 -15.15 -13.68 13.14
C PRO A 87 -13.95 -13.52 12.20
N LEU A 88 -13.41 -12.31 12.06
CA LEU A 88 -12.23 -12.07 11.23
C LEU A 88 -10.99 -12.79 11.79
N PHE A 89 -10.79 -12.74 13.12
CA PHE A 89 -9.67 -13.43 13.76
C PHE A 89 -9.78 -14.95 13.59
N ASP A 90 -10.98 -15.51 13.74
CA ASP A 90 -11.22 -16.94 13.49
C ASP A 90 -10.86 -17.32 12.03
N ALA A 91 -11.25 -16.50 11.06
CA ALA A 91 -10.95 -16.72 9.65
C ALA A 91 -9.45 -16.65 9.33
N LEU A 92 -8.74 -15.64 9.84
CA LEU A 92 -7.33 -15.40 9.50
C LEU A 92 -6.37 -16.23 10.34
N TYR A 93 -6.60 -16.31 11.64
CA TYR A 93 -5.73 -17.01 12.58
C TYR A 93 -6.19 -18.45 12.78
N GLN A 94 -7.39 -18.68 13.33
CA GLN A 94 -7.75 -20.02 13.81
C GLN A 94 -7.86 -21.04 12.68
N LYS A 95 -8.56 -20.70 11.60
CA LYS A 95 -8.80 -21.61 10.46
C LYS A 95 -7.57 -21.84 9.58
N GLU A 96 -6.60 -20.92 9.60
CA GLU A 96 -5.41 -20.99 8.75
C GLU A 96 -4.13 -21.08 9.60
N PHE A 97 -3.57 -19.95 10.06
CA PHE A 97 -2.27 -19.92 10.74
C PHE A 97 -2.17 -20.84 11.98
N GLY A 98 -3.25 -20.92 12.76
CA GLY A 98 -3.40 -21.76 13.95
C GLY A 98 -3.64 -23.23 13.66
N THR A 99 -4.17 -23.58 12.47
CA THR A 99 -4.59 -24.94 12.11
C THR A 99 -3.51 -25.71 11.35
N ALA A 100 -3.35 -27.00 11.69
CA ALA A 100 -2.43 -27.89 10.98
C ALA A 100 -2.89 -28.10 9.53
N GLY A 101 -1.99 -27.90 8.57
CA GLY A 101 -2.31 -27.94 7.14
C GLY A 101 -2.99 -26.67 6.58
N GLY A 102 -3.19 -25.64 7.40
CA GLY A 102 -3.66 -24.33 6.96
C GLY A 102 -2.60 -23.55 6.16
N GLU A 103 -3.05 -22.52 5.45
CA GLU A 103 -2.23 -21.64 4.61
C GLU A 103 -2.21 -20.22 5.20
N PRO A 104 -1.17 -19.84 5.96
CA PRO A 104 -1.10 -18.52 6.59
C PRO A 104 -1.19 -17.38 5.56
N TYR A 105 -2.02 -16.39 5.86
CA TYR A 105 -2.10 -15.16 5.08
C TYR A 105 -0.79 -14.37 5.22
N GLY A 106 -0.18 -13.98 4.10
CA GLY A 106 1.06 -13.19 4.11
C GLY A 106 0.83 -11.69 4.25
N LEU A 107 -0.36 -11.21 3.84
CA LEU A 107 -0.71 -9.80 3.71
C LEU A 107 -2.22 -9.65 3.78
N LEU A 108 -2.69 -8.58 4.43
CA LEU A 108 -4.08 -8.16 4.41
C LEU A 108 -4.16 -6.82 3.67
N LEU A 109 -4.91 -6.76 2.57
CA LEU A 109 -5.16 -5.53 1.81
C LEU A 109 -6.59 -5.07 2.10
N GLY A 110 -6.73 -3.90 2.69
CA GLY A 110 -8.01 -3.26 2.94
C GLY A 110 -8.27 -2.16 1.91
N ASP A 111 -9.34 -2.31 1.13
CA ASP A 111 -9.83 -1.22 0.30
C ASP A 111 -10.67 -0.23 1.12
N PHE A 112 -10.03 0.31 2.16
CA PHE A 112 -10.62 1.26 3.08
C PHE A 112 -9.74 2.50 3.16
N ASN A 113 -10.39 3.64 3.38
CA ASN A 113 -9.70 4.88 3.71
C ASN A 113 -9.94 5.22 5.18
N PHE A 114 -8.90 5.64 5.90
CA PHE A 114 -8.92 5.92 7.33
C PHE A 114 -8.58 7.38 7.64
N SER A 115 -9.30 7.95 8.60
CA SER A 115 -9.12 9.27 9.21
C SER A 115 -8.57 9.15 10.64
N HIS A 116 -8.43 10.28 11.32
CA HIS A 116 -8.07 10.35 12.74
C HIS A 116 -9.26 10.15 13.70
N LYS A 117 -10.49 9.97 13.18
CA LYS A 117 -11.71 9.81 13.99
C LYS A 117 -11.66 8.53 14.83
N ASP A 118 -12.36 8.53 15.96
CA ASP A 118 -12.27 7.45 16.96
C ASP A 118 -12.68 6.07 16.43
N GLU A 119 -13.73 5.98 15.60
CA GLU A 119 -14.20 4.72 14.99
C GLU A 119 -13.12 4.13 14.05
N ASP A 120 -12.51 4.99 13.23
CA ASP A 120 -11.42 4.60 12.32
C ASP A 120 -10.20 4.12 13.08
N VAL A 121 -9.78 4.85 14.11
CA VAL A 121 -8.64 4.47 14.95
C VAL A 121 -8.93 3.18 15.74
N SER A 122 -10.16 2.99 16.19
CA SER A 122 -10.58 1.75 16.88
C SER A 122 -10.49 0.55 15.95
N LEU A 123 -10.99 0.68 14.71
CA LEU A 123 -10.85 -0.37 13.70
C LEU A 123 -9.38 -0.63 13.35
N LEU A 124 -8.54 0.41 13.21
CA LEU A 124 -7.10 0.24 12.98
C LEU A 124 -6.42 -0.52 14.13
N ARG A 125 -6.84 -0.29 15.37
CA ARG A 125 -6.34 -1.04 16.54
C ARG A 125 -6.71 -2.51 16.45
N TYR A 126 -7.97 -2.85 16.19
CA TYR A 126 -8.42 -4.24 16.04
C TYR A 126 -7.75 -4.96 14.87
N MET A 127 -7.60 -4.26 13.74
CA MET A 127 -6.88 -4.78 12.58
C MET A 127 -5.40 -4.96 12.87
N GLY A 128 -4.76 -4.02 13.57
CA GLY A 128 -3.37 -4.12 14.02
C GLY A 128 -3.13 -5.32 14.93
N GLU A 129 -3.97 -5.53 15.93
CA GLU A 129 -3.91 -6.70 16.83
C GLU A 129 -4.08 -8.02 16.06
N THR A 130 -5.05 -8.08 15.15
CA THR A 130 -5.30 -9.27 14.31
C THR A 130 -4.13 -9.55 13.36
N ALA A 131 -3.60 -8.50 12.73
CA ALA A 131 -2.46 -8.55 11.82
C ALA A 131 -1.17 -8.98 12.54
N ALA A 132 -0.94 -8.46 13.75
CA ALA A 132 0.20 -8.82 14.59
C ALA A 132 0.13 -10.29 15.01
N ALA A 133 -1.02 -10.75 15.50
CA ALA A 133 -1.23 -12.14 15.89
C ALA A 133 -1.04 -13.12 14.72
N SER A 134 -1.53 -12.75 13.53
CA SER A 134 -1.44 -13.59 12.32
C SER A 134 -0.11 -13.44 11.58
N HIS A 135 0.76 -12.53 12.00
CA HIS A 135 1.95 -12.09 11.26
C HIS A 135 1.62 -11.74 9.80
N ALA A 136 0.54 -11.00 9.59
CA ALA A 136 0.01 -10.64 8.28
C ALA A 136 -0.28 -9.13 8.24
N PRO A 137 0.69 -8.29 7.86
CA PRO A 137 0.52 -6.83 7.90
C PRO A 137 -0.73 -6.36 7.14
N PHE A 138 -1.41 -5.37 7.69
CA PHE A 138 -2.59 -4.73 7.13
C PHE A 138 -2.22 -3.44 6.42
N ILE A 139 -2.54 -3.37 5.13
CA ILE A 139 -2.29 -2.20 4.28
C ILE A 139 -3.63 -1.63 3.84
N ALA A 140 -3.80 -0.33 4.03
CA ALA A 140 -4.97 0.41 3.57
C ALA A 140 -4.53 1.82 3.13
N ALA A 141 -5.48 2.76 3.02
CA ALA A 141 -5.18 4.15 2.70
C ALA A 141 -5.58 5.10 3.83
N ALA A 142 -4.89 6.24 3.90
CA ALA A 142 -5.39 7.39 4.63
C ALA A 142 -6.39 8.15 3.74
N ASN A 143 -7.36 8.86 4.34
CA ASN A 143 -8.18 9.84 3.64
C ASN A 143 -7.68 11.28 3.91
N PRO A 144 -8.14 12.28 3.13
CA PRO A 144 -7.81 13.69 3.38
C PRO A 144 -8.17 14.17 4.80
N GLU A 145 -9.26 13.66 5.39
CA GLU A 145 -9.67 14.02 6.75
C GLU A 145 -8.63 13.65 7.82
N MET A 146 -7.75 12.67 7.56
CA MET A 146 -6.59 12.38 8.41
C MET A 146 -5.68 13.60 8.64
N PHE A 147 -5.71 14.59 7.75
CA PHE A 147 -4.92 15.82 7.82
C PHE A 147 -5.78 17.07 8.02
N GLU A 148 -7.06 16.92 8.39
CA GLU A 148 -8.03 18.02 8.53
C GLU A 148 -8.21 18.85 7.25
N ILE A 149 -8.11 18.20 6.08
CA ILE A 149 -8.32 18.82 4.76
C ILE A 149 -9.41 18.06 3.98
N ASP A 150 -10.11 18.77 3.09
CA ASP A 150 -11.17 18.17 2.26
C ASP A 150 -10.62 17.39 1.05
N SER A 151 -9.40 17.73 0.60
CA SER A 151 -8.78 17.12 -0.57
C SER A 151 -7.25 17.13 -0.45
N TYR A 152 -6.60 16.11 -1.00
CA TYR A 152 -5.14 16.06 -1.07
C TYR A 152 -4.51 17.19 -1.89
N THR A 153 -5.29 17.83 -2.78
CA THR A 153 -4.82 19.01 -3.54
C THR A 153 -4.40 20.17 -2.63
N THR A 154 -4.91 20.25 -1.40
CA THR A 154 -4.48 21.25 -0.40
C THR A 154 -2.99 21.10 -0.03
N PHE A 155 -2.35 19.96 -0.27
CA PHE A 155 -0.90 19.82 -0.05
C PHE A 155 -0.05 20.72 -0.97
N ASP A 156 -0.59 21.15 -2.12
CA ASP A 156 0.09 22.09 -3.03
C ASP A 156 0.30 23.48 -2.40
N GLU A 157 -0.45 23.82 -1.34
CA GLU A 157 -0.23 25.06 -0.58
C GLU A 157 1.11 25.06 0.17
N GLY A 158 1.78 23.90 0.30
CA GLY A 158 3.10 23.77 0.91
C GLY A 158 3.14 23.98 2.43
N LYS A 159 1.98 24.07 3.10
CA LYS A 159 1.91 24.23 4.56
C LYS A 159 2.30 22.92 5.27
N PRO A 160 3.24 22.92 6.22
CA PRO A 160 3.54 21.74 7.03
C PRO A 160 2.29 21.23 7.75
N VAL A 161 2.12 19.91 7.81
CA VAL A 161 0.98 19.26 8.48
C VAL A 161 1.37 18.63 9.81
N ALA A 162 2.65 18.39 10.06
CA ALA A 162 3.13 17.68 11.25
C ALA A 162 2.69 18.32 12.57
N ALA A 163 2.70 19.66 12.65
CA ALA A 163 2.29 20.38 13.86
C ALA A 163 0.80 20.20 14.20
N GLY A 164 -0.05 19.85 13.21
CA GLY A 164 -1.47 19.57 13.45
C GLY A 164 -1.70 18.32 14.29
N PHE A 165 -0.80 17.33 14.19
CA PHE A 165 -0.91 16.06 14.92
C PHE A 165 -0.66 16.19 16.43
N ASP A 166 -0.18 17.35 16.91
CA ASP A 166 -0.08 17.65 18.35
C ASP A 166 -1.42 18.08 18.96
N SER A 167 -2.46 18.31 18.13
CA SER A 167 -3.80 18.64 18.61
C SER A 167 -4.43 17.50 19.42
N PRO A 168 -5.24 17.79 20.46
CA PRO A 168 -6.01 16.79 21.19
C PRO A 168 -6.95 15.96 20.31
N THR A 169 -7.35 16.45 19.13
CA THR A 169 -8.14 15.69 18.15
C THR A 169 -7.45 14.41 17.69
N TYR A 170 -6.11 14.35 17.72
CA TYR A 170 -5.32 13.18 17.36
C TYR A 170 -4.95 12.29 18.54
N ALA A 171 -5.52 12.50 19.74
CA ALA A 171 -5.13 11.73 20.93
C ALA A 171 -5.29 10.22 20.72
N ALA A 172 -6.39 9.77 20.12
CA ALA A 172 -6.61 8.35 19.80
C ALA A 172 -5.58 7.83 18.79
N TRP A 173 -5.37 8.58 17.70
CA TRP A 173 -4.40 8.25 16.64
C TRP A 173 -2.98 8.14 17.20
N ASN A 174 -2.52 9.13 17.96
CA ASN A 174 -1.20 9.13 18.57
C ASN A 174 -1.02 7.97 19.56
N ALA A 175 -2.04 7.67 20.37
CA ALA A 175 -2.01 6.51 21.25
C ALA A 175 -1.93 5.18 20.46
N PHE A 176 -2.64 5.07 19.33
CA PHE A 176 -2.50 3.92 18.43
C PHE A 176 -1.08 3.82 17.86
N ARG A 177 -0.49 4.91 17.37
CA ARG A 177 0.89 4.90 16.85
C ARG A 177 1.95 4.50 17.89
N GLU A 178 1.71 4.75 19.17
CA GLU A 178 2.61 4.34 20.26
C GLU A 178 2.47 2.86 20.65
N SER A 179 1.41 2.19 20.18
CA SER A 179 1.19 0.76 20.40
C SER A 179 2.21 -0.10 19.64
N ASP A 180 2.45 -1.31 20.13
CA ASP A 180 3.37 -2.23 19.47
C ASP A 180 2.75 -2.84 18.20
N ASP A 181 1.43 -2.99 18.14
CA ASP A 181 0.71 -3.60 17.01
C ASP A 181 0.56 -2.67 15.80
N ALA A 182 0.69 -1.35 15.98
CA ALA A 182 0.70 -0.37 14.88
C ALA A 182 1.82 -0.63 13.85
N ARG A 183 2.86 -1.40 14.21
CA ARG A 183 3.92 -1.81 13.26
C ARG A 183 3.42 -2.78 12.18
N TYR A 184 2.26 -3.40 12.40
CA TYR A 184 1.61 -4.26 11.42
C TYR A 184 0.63 -3.50 10.53
N VAL A 185 0.52 -2.18 10.66
CA VAL A 185 -0.40 -1.36 9.86
C VAL A 185 0.38 -0.32 9.06
N SER A 186 0.11 -0.22 7.77
CA SER A 186 0.61 0.87 6.91
C SER A 186 -0.53 1.52 6.13
N LEU A 187 -0.50 2.85 6.08
CA LEU A 187 -1.51 3.64 5.36
C LEU A 187 -0.86 4.35 4.17
N THR A 188 -1.31 4.01 2.98
CA THR A 188 -0.88 4.60 1.72
C THR A 188 -1.63 5.89 1.39
N LEU A 189 -0.99 6.77 0.63
CA LEU A 189 -1.61 7.97 0.05
C LEU A 189 -0.74 8.58 -1.05
N PRO A 190 -1.28 9.44 -1.92
CA PRO A 190 -2.72 9.59 -2.20
C PRO A 190 -3.21 8.43 -3.09
N GLN A 191 -4.44 8.49 -3.60
CA GLN A 191 -4.96 7.52 -4.56
C GLN A 191 -4.29 7.66 -5.94
N THR A 192 -4.38 6.61 -6.76
CA THR A 192 -3.86 6.57 -8.13
C THR A 192 -4.97 6.59 -9.17
N LEU A 193 -4.72 7.20 -10.31
CA LEU A 193 -5.69 7.25 -11.41
C LEU A 193 -5.96 5.82 -11.91
N ALA A 194 -7.22 5.39 -11.84
CA ALA A 194 -7.60 4.00 -12.14
C ALA A 194 -7.68 3.71 -13.64
N ARG A 195 -8.02 4.72 -14.45
CA ARG A 195 -8.12 4.65 -15.92
C ARG A 195 -8.04 6.04 -16.54
N LEU A 196 -7.81 6.08 -17.85
CA LEU A 196 -8.08 7.29 -18.64
C LEU A 196 -9.59 7.51 -18.79
N PRO A 197 -10.05 8.77 -18.94
CA PRO A 197 -11.42 9.07 -19.32
C PRO A 197 -11.78 8.46 -20.68
N TYR A 198 -13.06 8.12 -20.87
CA TYR A 198 -13.58 7.71 -22.17
C TYR A 198 -13.69 8.91 -23.13
N GLY A 199 -13.34 8.68 -24.39
CA GLY A 199 -13.31 9.71 -25.44
C GLY A 199 -12.46 9.26 -26.62
N ASP A 200 -12.58 9.95 -27.76
CA ASP A 200 -11.83 9.63 -29.00
C ASP A 200 -10.31 9.65 -28.78
N LYS A 201 -9.84 10.58 -27.94
CA LYS A 201 -8.43 10.70 -27.52
C LYS A 201 -8.10 10.07 -26.17
N GLY A 202 -9.04 9.30 -25.60
CA GLY A 202 -8.91 8.58 -24.33
C GLY A 202 -9.14 7.07 -24.52
N LEU A 203 -10.05 6.51 -23.72
CA LEU A 203 -10.56 5.16 -23.95
C LEU A 203 -11.74 5.22 -24.95
N SER A 204 -11.59 4.60 -26.11
CA SER A 204 -12.66 4.56 -27.12
C SER A 204 -13.78 3.58 -26.74
N THR A 205 -14.99 3.85 -27.22
CA THR A 205 -16.17 2.99 -27.09
C THR A 205 -16.69 2.54 -28.45
N ASP A 206 -17.11 1.28 -28.57
CA ASP A 206 -17.58 0.73 -29.86
C ASP A 206 -19.06 1.05 -30.17
N SER A 207 -19.86 1.40 -29.16
CA SER A 207 -21.33 1.48 -29.28
C SER A 207 -21.84 2.83 -29.79
N PHE A 208 -21.24 3.92 -29.35
CA PHE A 208 -21.54 5.30 -29.75
C PHE A 208 -20.33 6.18 -29.45
N THR A 209 -20.30 7.41 -29.97
CA THR A 209 -19.23 8.36 -29.62
C THR A 209 -19.47 8.89 -28.21
N TYR A 210 -18.79 8.30 -27.22
CA TYR A 210 -18.88 8.68 -25.83
C TYR A 210 -17.72 9.60 -25.43
N GLU A 211 -18.03 10.84 -25.06
CA GLU A 211 -17.09 11.77 -24.44
C GLU A 211 -17.45 11.96 -22.97
N GLU A 212 -16.63 11.41 -22.07
CA GLU A 212 -16.91 11.43 -20.63
C GLU A 212 -16.70 12.81 -19.99
N LEU A 213 -15.76 13.58 -20.53
CA LEU A 213 -15.37 14.89 -20.03
C LEU A 213 -15.60 15.96 -21.10
N GLY A 214 -15.52 17.22 -20.67
CA GLY A 214 -15.29 18.30 -21.62
C GLY A 214 -13.95 18.11 -22.32
N THR A 215 -13.80 18.69 -23.52
CA THR A 215 -12.55 18.61 -24.28
C THR A 215 -11.87 19.97 -24.37
N ASP A 216 -10.55 19.97 -24.51
CA ASP A 216 -9.79 21.17 -24.87
C ASP A 216 -9.97 21.56 -26.35
N ALA A 217 -9.20 22.56 -26.80
CA ALA A 217 -9.23 23.07 -28.18
C ALA A 217 -8.81 22.05 -29.24
N GLU A 218 -8.10 20.99 -28.87
CA GLU A 218 -7.69 19.90 -29.76
C GLU A 218 -8.52 18.63 -29.58
N GLY A 219 -9.55 18.63 -28.73
CA GLY A 219 -10.38 17.46 -28.47
C GLY A 219 -9.79 16.47 -27.44
N ASN A 220 -8.77 16.84 -26.65
CA ASN A 220 -8.30 15.97 -25.57
C ASN A 220 -9.23 16.10 -24.34
N PRO A 221 -9.45 15.02 -23.57
CA PRO A 221 -10.26 15.09 -22.35
C PRO A 221 -9.65 16.06 -21.33
N LEU A 222 -10.44 17.03 -20.88
CA LEU A 222 -10.05 18.07 -19.94
C LEU A 222 -10.92 17.99 -18.67
N PRO A 223 -10.41 17.40 -17.58
CA PRO A 223 -11.12 17.38 -16.32
C PRO A 223 -11.18 18.80 -15.72
N LYS A 224 -12.30 19.16 -15.10
CA LYS A 224 -12.42 20.42 -14.35
C LYS A 224 -11.71 20.34 -13.00
N ASP A 225 -11.81 19.18 -12.37
CA ASP A 225 -11.23 18.86 -11.07
C ASP A 225 -11.13 17.34 -10.90
N ASN A 226 -10.53 16.89 -9.80
CA ASN A 226 -10.29 15.49 -9.52
C ASN A 226 -11.59 14.67 -9.33
N SER A 227 -12.73 15.29 -9.01
CA SER A 227 -14.00 14.57 -8.80
C SER A 227 -14.57 13.97 -10.09
N GLN A 228 -14.10 14.42 -11.25
CA GLN A 228 -14.51 13.84 -12.53
C GLN A 228 -13.65 12.62 -12.94
N LEU A 229 -12.58 12.34 -12.21
CA LEU A 229 -11.66 11.24 -12.48
C LEU A 229 -11.94 10.05 -11.56
N VAL A 230 -11.63 8.85 -12.05
CA VAL A 230 -11.79 7.63 -11.27
C VAL A 230 -10.49 7.28 -10.59
N TRP A 231 -10.50 7.32 -9.26
CA TRP A 231 -9.34 7.04 -8.43
C TRP A 231 -9.42 5.66 -7.81
N SER A 232 -8.26 5.02 -7.67
CA SER A 232 -8.08 3.71 -7.06
C SER A 232 -7.21 3.85 -5.82
N ASN A 233 -7.53 3.07 -4.79
CA ASN A 233 -6.74 2.98 -3.58
C ASN A 233 -5.30 2.55 -3.89
N ALA A 234 -4.31 3.31 -3.42
CA ALA A 234 -2.89 3.02 -3.62
C ALA A 234 -2.41 1.77 -2.86
N ALA A 235 -3.19 1.26 -1.91
CA ALA A 235 -2.93 -0.03 -1.26
C ALA A 235 -2.87 -1.18 -2.28
N PHE A 236 -3.66 -1.12 -3.36
CA PHE A 236 -3.58 -2.11 -4.44
C PHE A 236 -2.25 -2.06 -5.18
N GLU A 237 -1.69 -0.86 -5.40
CA GLU A 237 -0.38 -0.70 -6.05
C GLU A 237 0.74 -1.24 -5.15
N LEU A 238 0.69 -0.98 -3.84
CA LEU A 238 1.66 -1.57 -2.90
C LEU A 238 1.52 -3.09 -2.83
N GLY A 239 0.29 -3.61 -2.79
CA GLY A 239 0.00 -5.03 -2.85
C GLY A 239 0.56 -5.67 -4.13
N LEU A 240 0.48 -4.98 -5.27
CA LEU A 240 1.06 -5.42 -6.52
C LEU A 240 2.60 -5.43 -6.45
N LYS A 241 3.23 -4.42 -5.85
CA LYS A 241 4.69 -4.43 -5.61
C LYS A 241 5.11 -5.60 -4.72
N MET A 242 4.35 -5.92 -3.69
CA MET A 242 4.61 -7.08 -2.82
C MET A 242 4.48 -8.40 -3.58
N SER A 243 3.44 -8.54 -4.40
CA SER A 243 3.23 -9.70 -5.29
C SER A 243 4.42 -9.90 -6.23
N GLN A 244 4.85 -8.84 -6.90
CA GLN A 244 6.00 -8.87 -7.82
C GLN A 244 7.33 -9.15 -7.10
N SER A 245 7.53 -8.59 -5.90
CA SER A 245 8.69 -8.89 -5.05
C SER A 245 8.72 -10.37 -4.65
N HIS A 246 7.58 -10.94 -4.26
CA HIS A 246 7.46 -12.36 -3.93
C HIS A 246 7.76 -13.25 -5.13
N THR A 247 7.22 -12.94 -6.30
CA THR A 247 7.52 -13.69 -7.53
C THR A 247 9.00 -13.63 -7.89
N ALA A 248 9.62 -12.45 -7.79
CA ALA A 248 11.01 -12.26 -8.20
C ALA A 248 12.03 -12.85 -7.20
N PHE A 249 11.73 -12.78 -5.89
CA PHE A 249 12.72 -13.06 -4.85
C PHE A 249 12.28 -14.07 -3.78
N GLY A 250 11.00 -14.46 -3.76
CA GLY A 250 10.41 -15.30 -2.71
C GLY A 250 10.08 -14.54 -1.41
N TRP A 251 10.27 -13.22 -1.40
CA TRP A 251 10.10 -12.34 -0.25
C TRP A 251 9.43 -11.02 -0.65
N CYS A 252 8.66 -10.43 0.25
CA CYS A 252 8.01 -9.13 0.06
C CYS A 252 8.84 -7.97 0.64
N THR A 253 10.16 -7.96 0.43
CA THR A 253 11.08 -6.97 1.03
C THR A 253 11.55 -5.90 0.04
N ALA A 254 11.45 -6.17 -1.27
CA ALA A 254 11.83 -5.24 -2.34
C ALA A 254 10.58 -4.50 -2.84
N ILE A 255 10.07 -3.60 -2.00
CA ILE A 255 8.77 -2.92 -2.21
C ILE A 255 8.87 -1.40 -2.08
N ARG A 256 10.08 -0.86 -2.04
CA ARG A 256 10.33 0.58 -1.89
C ARG A 256 11.58 1.05 -2.63
N GLY A 257 11.66 2.35 -2.89
CA GLY A 257 12.73 2.99 -3.64
C GLY A 257 12.63 2.73 -5.15
N LEU A 258 13.16 3.67 -5.92
CA LEU A 258 13.05 3.69 -7.38
C LEU A 258 13.59 2.40 -8.04
N GLU A 259 14.77 1.96 -7.60
CA GLU A 259 15.51 0.81 -8.16
C GLU A 259 15.48 -0.42 -7.24
N ASN A 260 14.55 -0.46 -6.27
CA ASN A 260 14.45 -1.54 -5.29
C ASN A 260 13.00 -2.03 -5.09
N GLY A 261 12.21 -1.94 -6.16
CA GLY A 261 10.88 -2.53 -6.28
C GLY A 261 9.72 -1.65 -5.80
N GLY A 262 9.98 -0.40 -5.39
CA GLY A 262 8.93 0.56 -5.03
C GLY A 262 8.29 1.29 -6.21
N LYS A 263 8.80 1.10 -7.43
CA LYS A 263 8.34 1.79 -8.64
C LYS A 263 7.02 1.20 -9.16
N VAL A 264 5.98 2.01 -9.14
CA VAL A 264 4.66 1.74 -9.71
C VAL A 264 4.65 2.25 -11.14
N GLU A 265 4.75 1.33 -12.09
CA GLU A 265 4.82 1.64 -13.52
C GLU A 265 3.44 1.66 -14.18
N ASN A 266 3.37 2.21 -15.39
CA ASN A 266 2.18 2.22 -16.24
C ASN A 266 0.96 2.87 -15.58
N LEU A 267 1.17 3.94 -14.81
CA LEU A 267 0.07 4.78 -14.36
C LEU A 267 -0.56 5.47 -15.58
N PRO A 268 -1.90 5.66 -15.62
CA PRO A 268 -2.55 6.32 -16.73
C PRO A 268 -1.99 7.72 -16.96
N ASN A 269 -1.65 8.03 -18.22
CA ASN A 269 -1.05 9.29 -18.61
C ASN A 269 -2.07 10.17 -19.34
N LEU A 270 -2.84 10.94 -18.58
CA LEU A 270 -3.80 11.90 -19.14
C LEU A 270 -3.09 13.22 -19.46
N THR A 271 -3.18 13.66 -20.71
CA THR A 271 -2.61 14.93 -21.18
C THR A 271 -3.64 15.78 -21.87
N TYR A 272 -3.60 17.09 -21.66
CA TYR A 272 -4.49 18.07 -22.28
C TYR A 272 -3.74 19.37 -22.58
N LEU A 273 -4.28 20.22 -23.46
CA LEU A 273 -3.81 21.57 -23.68
C LEU A 273 -4.42 22.51 -22.65
N SER A 274 -3.56 23.30 -22.02
CA SER A 274 -3.97 24.46 -21.24
C SER A 274 -4.53 25.58 -22.12
N ASP A 275 -5.20 26.56 -21.51
CA ASP A 275 -5.69 27.77 -22.21
C ASP A 275 -4.56 28.56 -22.91
N ALA A 276 -3.31 28.42 -22.45
CA ALA A 276 -2.13 29.04 -23.04
C ALA A 276 -1.58 28.26 -24.26
N GLY A 277 -2.11 27.08 -24.55
CA GLY A 277 -1.66 26.20 -25.62
C GLY A 277 -0.52 25.24 -25.24
N ASP A 278 -0.08 25.23 -23.97
CA ASP A 278 0.93 24.31 -23.48
C ASP A 278 0.30 22.94 -23.16
N ILE A 279 0.98 21.85 -23.55
CA ILE A 279 0.60 20.48 -23.16
C ILE A 279 0.92 20.28 -21.69
N GLN A 280 -0.11 19.91 -20.92
CA GLN A 280 -0.01 19.56 -19.52
C GLN A 280 -0.36 18.09 -19.28
N GLN A 281 0.30 17.49 -18.30
CA GLN A 281 0.01 16.16 -17.82
C GLN A 281 -0.80 16.28 -16.52
N GLN A 282 -1.98 15.64 -16.46
CA GLN A 282 -2.67 15.44 -15.19
C GLN A 282 -1.82 14.51 -14.31
N CYS A 283 -1.63 14.88 -13.05
CA CYS A 283 -0.90 14.02 -12.12
C CYS A 283 -1.62 12.66 -12.01
N PRO A 284 -0.91 11.53 -12.23
CA PRO A 284 -1.51 10.19 -12.10
C PRO A 284 -1.78 9.78 -10.64
N THR A 285 -1.35 10.59 -9.68
CA THR A 285 -1.75 10.57 -8.26
C THR A 285 -2.61 11.81 -7.99
N GLU A 286 -3.50 11.78 -6.98
CA GLU A 286 -4.43 12.91 -6.75
C GLU A 286 -3.72 14.26 -6.54
N VAL A 287 -2.49 14.21 -6.03
CA VAL A 287 -1.59 15.35 -5.88
C VAL A 287 -0.15 14.90 -6.11
N ASN A 288 0.72 15.82 -6.52
CA ASN A 288 2.15 15.57 -6.59
C ASN A 288 2.83 15.95 -5.27
N LEU A 289 3.62 15.04 -4.70
CA LEU A 289 4.30 15.26 -3.43
C LEU A 289 5.76 15.64 -3.67
N THR A 290 6.24 16.69 -2.99
CA THR A 290 7.67 17.02 -2.95
C THR A 290 8.42 16.06 -2.04
N ASP A 291 9.75 15.97 -2.18
CA ASP A 291 10.60 15.17 -1.28
C ASP A 291 10.44 15.60 0.19
N GLU A 292 10.29 16.91 0.45
CA GLU A 292 10.05 17.45 1.79
C GLU A 292 8.71 16.96 2.36
N ARG A 293 7.65 16.94 1.53
CA ARG A 293 6.34 16.44 1.94
C ARG A 293 6.34 14.93 2.15
N GLU A 294 6.99 14.18 1.25
CA GLU A 294 7.13 12.73 1.40
C GLU A 294 7.80 12.39 2.74
N LYS A 295 8.89 13.07 3.07
CA LYS A 295 9.61 12.87 4.33
C LYS A 295 8.73 13.20 5.53
N GLU A 296 8.04 14.33 5.51
CA GLU A 296 7.13 14.74 6.59
C GLU A 296 6.03 13.70 6.82
N LEU A 297 5.38 13.22 5.77
CA LEU A 297 4.34 12.20 5.84
C LEU A 297 4.90 10.84 6.32
N SER A 298 6.08 10.46 5.84
CA SER A 298 6.80 9.26 6.29
C SER A 298 7.13 9.33 7.79
N ASP A 299 7.61 10.46 8.30
CA ASP A 299 7.88 10.66 9.73
C ASP A 299 6.59 10.62 10.58
N LEU A 300 5.45 10.96 9.98
CA LEU A 300 4.12 10.81 10.57
C LEU A 300 3.53 9.39 10.46
N GLY A 301 4.26 8.42 9.91
CA GLY A 301 3.86 7.01 9.84
C GLY A 301 2.95 6.67 8.66
N PHE A 302 2.92 7.52 7.64
CA PHE A 302 2.25 7.23 6.38
C PHE A 302 3.22 6.69 5.33
N LEU A 303 2.68 6.12 4.25
CA LEU A 303 3.46 5.58 3.14
C LEU A 303 3.08 6.26 1.82
N PRO A 304 3.73 7.39 1.48
CA PRO A 304 3.36 8.16 0.31
C PRO A 304 3.83 7.53 -1.00
N LEU A 305 3.00 7.64 -2.04
CA LEU A 305 3.36 7.36 -3.42
C LEU A 305 3.70 8.69 -4.11
N VAL A 306 4.96 8.86 -4.50
CA VAL A 306 5.44 10.08 -5.15
C VAL A 306 5.43 9.91 -6.67
N HIS A 307 4.70 10.76 -7.38
CA HIS A 307 4.74 10.82 -8.84
C HIS A 307 6.04 11.45 -9.34
N TYR A 308 6.69 10.81 -10.31
CA TYR A 308 7.84 11.42 -11.00
C TYR A 308 7.34 12.33 -12.11
N LYS A 309 7.57 13.63 -11.97
CA LYS A 309 7.12 14.66 -12.91
C LYS A 309 7.44 14.31 -14.37
N ASN A 310 6.46 14.50 -15.26
CA ASN A 310 6.54 14.22 -16.71
C ASN A 310 6.77 12.73 -17.05
N THR A 311 6.42 11.82 -16.15
CA THR A 311 6.51 10.37 -16.38
C THR A 311 5.17 9.69 -16.08
N ASN A 312 5.04 8.42 -16.45
CA ASN A 312 3.88 7.59 -16.18
C ASN A 312 4.11 6.62 -15.02
N PHE A 313 4.96 6.99 -14.04
CA PHE A 313 5.23 6.15 -12.88
C PHE A 313 5.28 6.95 -11.58
N GLY A 314 4.99 6.26 -10.48
CA GLY A 314 5.18 6.74 -9.12
C GLY A 314 6.11 5.82 -8.34
N VAL A 315 6.57 6.25 -7.18
CA VAL A 315 7.47 5.46 -6.33
C VAL A 315 7.08 5.57 -4.86
N PHE A 316 6.93 4.42 -4.21
CA PHE A 316 6.96 4.36 -2.75
C PHE A 316 8.42 4.51 -2.30
N ILE A 317 8.80 5.70 -1.87
CA ILE A 317 10.19 6.00 -1.48
C ILE A 317 10.49 5.41 -0.10
N GLY A 318 9.62 5.71 0.86
CA GLY A 318 9.64 5.17 2.22
C GLY A 318 9.20 3.70 2.32
N GLY A 319 9.10 3.23 3.55
CA GLY A 319 8.57 1.91 3.90
C GLY A 319 8.00 1.91 5.31
N GLN A 320 7.43 3.03 5.74
CA GLN A 320 7.01 3.24 7.12
C GLN A 320 5.70 2.52 7.41
N THR A 321 5.60 2.09 8.66
CA THR A 321 4.35 1.66 9.27
C THR A 321 3.78 2.84 10.06
N THR A 322 2.54 2.72 10.53
CA THR A 322 1.92 3.75 11.36
C THR A 322 2.62 3.91 12.72
N GLN A 323 3.38 2.90 13.16
CA GLN A 323 4.09 2.95 14.43
C GLN A 323 5.05 4.14 14.52
N LYS A 324 4.97 4.87 15.63
CA LYS A 324 5.99 5.84 16.03
C LYS A 324 7.10 5.10 16.79
N PRO A 325 8.31 4.96 16.21
CA PRO A 325 9.39 4.23 16.88
C PRO A 325 9.81 4.93 18.18
N LYS A 326 9.92 4.15 19.26
CA LYS A 326 10.34 4.64 20.58
C LYS A 326 11.82 5.05 20.55
N VAL A 327 12.12 6.19 21.17
CA VAL A 327 13.50 6.67 21.36
C VAL A 327 13.98 6.23 22.74
N PHE A 328 15.15 5.59 22.78
CA PHE A 328 15.78 5.10 24.00
C PHE A 328 17.07 5.86 24.29
N VAL A 329 17.56 5.74 25.52
CA VAL A 329 18.88 6.27 25.89
C VAL A 329 20.00 5.52 25.15
N ASP A 330 19.82 4.22 24.94
CA ASP A 330 20.72 3.38 24.15
C ASP A 330 20.48 3.60 22.64
N PRO A 331 21.50 4.05 21.88
CA PRO A 331 21.41 4.20 20.43
C PRO A 331 21.09 2.90 19.69
N ASP A 332 21.54 1.75 20.19
CA ASP A 332 21.28 0.46 19.54
C ASP A 332 19.81 0.06 19.71
N ALA A 333 19.25 0.24 20.91
CA ALA A 333 17.82 0.05 21.17
C ALA A 333 16.94 0.98 20.31
N THR A 334 17.35 2.25 20.14
CA THR A 334 16.65 3.21 19.28
C THR A 334 16.69 2.77 17.81
N SER A 335 17.84 2.28 17.35
CA SER A 335 18.01 1.78 15.98
C SER A 335 17.14 0.53 15.72
N ASN A 336 17.07 -0.39 16.70
CA ASN A 336 16.21 -1.58 16.63
C ASN A 336 14.71 -1.22 16.60
N ALA A 337 14.30 -0.21 17.37
CA ALA A 337 12.93 0.30 17.34
C ALA A 337 12.59 0.93 15.97
N ALA A 338 13.51 1.69 15.39
CA ALA A 338 13.32 2.29 14.06
C ALA A 338 13.22 1.24 12.94
N ILE A 339 14.02 0.16 13.00
CA ILE A 339 13.90 -0.98 12.07
C ILE A 339 12.54 -1.66 12.23
N SER A 340 12.08 -1.82 13.47
CA SER A 340 10.81 -2.50 13.76
C SER A 340 9.57 -1.72 13.31
N ALA A 341 9.70 -0.42 13.01
CA ALA A 341 8.61 0.41 12.50
C ALA A 341 8.56 0.45 10.95
N ARG A 342 9.35 -0.38 10.26
CA ARG A 342 9.41 -0.40 8.79
C ARG A 342 8.84 -1.69 8.21
N LEU A 343 7.95 -1.50 7.24
CA LEU A 343 7.18 -2.54 6.59
C LEU A 343 8.04 -3.62 5.93
N PRO A 344 9.13 -3.33 5.18
CA PRO A 344 9.96 -4.39 4.59
C PRO A 344 10.52 -5.38 5.64
N TYR A 345 10.89 -4.89 6.82
CA TYR A 345 11.44 -5.72 7.89
C TYR A 345 10.35 -6.49 8.63
N ILE A 346 9.17 -5.88 8.80
CA ILE A 346 8.00 -6.58 9.30
C ILE A 346 7.59 -7.71 8.34
N MET A 347 7.55 -7.48 7.03
CA MET A 347 7.26 -8.53 6.04
C MET A 347 8.25 -9.70 6.12
N ALA A 348 9.56 -9.42 6.24
CA ALA A 348 10.57 -10.48 6.39
C ALA A 348 10.36 -11.28 7.68
N SER A 349 10.25 -10.60 8.82
CA SER A 349 10.08 -11.25 10.13
C SER A 349 8.77 -12.04 10.23
N SER A 350 7.68 -11.51 9.69
CA SER A 350 6.37 -12.18 9.61
C SER A 350 6.44 -13.48 8.83
N ARG A 351 7.08 -13.46 7.65
CA ARG A 351 7.21 -14.66 6.82
C ARG A 351 8.10 -15.71 7.48
N ILE A 352 9.16 -15.29 8.17
CA ILE A 352 9.99 -16.20 8.98
C ILE A 352 9.17 -16.80 10.12
N ALA A 353 8.34 -16.01 10.81
CA ALA A 353 7.45 -16.51 11.86
C ALA A 353 6.46 -17.57 11.32
N HIS A 354 5.91 -17.37 10.12
CA HIS A 354 5.08 -18.39 9.45
C HIS A 354 5.83 -19.71 9.25
N TYR A 355 7.05 -19.67 8.69
CA TYR A 355 7.85 -20.87 8.49
C TYR A 355 8.22 -21.55 9.80
N LEU A 356 8.73 -20.80 10.79
CA LEU A 356 9.10 -21.35 12.09
C LEU A 356 7.90 -21.99 12.80
N LYS A 357 6.70 -21.41 12.68
CA LYS A 357 5.47 -21.97 13.23
C LYS A 357 5.12 -23.32 12.59
N VAL A 358 5.19 -23.41 11.26
CA VAL A 358 4.90 -24.65 10.52
C VAL A 358 5.94 -25.72 10.83
N MET A 359 7.24 -25.40 10.74
CA MET A 359 8.32 -26.32 11.06
C MET A 359 8.24 -26.83 12.51
N GLY A 360 8.04 -25.93 13.47
CA GLY A 360 7.94 -26.31 14.88
C GLY A 360 6.72 -27.19 15.16
N ARG A 361 5.61 -27.00 14.42
CA ARG A 361 4.42 -27.86 14.51
C ARG A 361 4.70 -29.26 13.98
N ASP A 362 5.41 -29.38 12.85
CA ASP A 362 5.75 -30.67 12.25
C ASP A 362 6.76 -31.48 13.11
N MET A 363 7.55 -30.79 13.93
CA MET A 363 8.48 -31.42 14.88
C MET A 363 7.77 -32.01 16.12
N LEU A 364 6.54 -31.63 16.42
CA LEU A 364 5.82 -32.08 17.63
C LEU A 364 5.63 -33.61 17.64
N GLY A 365 5.99 -34.24 18.75
CA GLY A 365 5.94 -35.69 18.93
C GLY A 365 7.23 -36.43 18.54
N SER A 366 8.24 -35.72 18.04
CA SER A 366 9.56 -36.28 17.76
C SER A 366 10.45 -36.33 19.03
N ASN A 367 11.42 -37.24 19.05
CA ASN A 367 12.40 -37.37 20.13
C ASN A 367 13.57 -36.38 19.92
N LEU A 368 13.29 -35.08 19.86
CA LEU A 368 14.27 -34.02 19.63
C LEU A 368 14.62 -33.31 20.95
N GLU A 369 15.90 -33.06 21.16
CA GLU A 369 16.41 -32.21 22.23
C GLU A 369 16.56 -30.75 21.75
N ALA A 370 16.77 -29.82 22.68
CA ALA A 370 16.92 -28.40 22.36
C ALA A 370 18.02 -28.15 21.30
N SER A 371 19.13 -28.90 21.35
CA SER A 371 20.22 -28.79 20.39
C SER A 371 19.84 -29.25 18.99
N ASP A 372 18.98 -30.27 18.88
CA ASP A 372 18.52 -30.78 17.58
C ASP A 372 17.62 -29.76 16.91
N ILE A 373 16.63 -29.24 17.67
CA ILE A 373 15.72 -28.19 17.20
C ILE A 373 16.51 -26.95 16.78
N GLN A 374 17.48 -26.51 17.60
CA GLN A 374 18.31 -25.36 17.26
C GLN A 374 19.07 -25.57 15.96
N LYS A 375 19.68 -26.75 15.77
CA LYS A 375 20.43 -27.08 14.56
C LYS A 375 19.54 -27.08 13.33
N ASP A 376 18.37 -27.68 13.40
CA ASP A 376 17.45 -27.79 12.26
C ASP A 376 16.90 -26.43 11.85
N LEU A 377 16.45 -25.63 12.84
CA LEU A 377 15.97 -24.27 12.58
C LEU A 377 17.10 -23.36 12.06
N GLN A 378 18.31 -23.47 12.62
CA GLN A 378 19.47 -22.70 12.17
C GLN A 378 19.84 -23.06 10.72
N THR A 379 19.91 -24.36 10.41
CA THR A 379 20.21 -24.85 9.05
C THR A 379 19.20 -24.35 8.02
N TRP A 380 17.93 -24.22 8.40
CA TRP A 380 16.91 -23.66 7.54
C TRP A 380 17.09 -22.15 7.33
N ILE A 381 17.25 -21.35 8.40
CA ILE A 381 17.37 -19.89 8.26
C ILE A 381 18.67 -19.46 7.57
N ASP A 382 19.72 -20.28 7.66
CA ASP A 382 20.99 -20.06 6.96
C ASP A 382 20.83 -20.05 5.43
N GLN A 383 19.80 -20.71 4.88
CA GLN A 383 19.49 -20.65 3.44
C GLN A 383 19.07 -19.24 2.98
N TYR A 384 18.59 -18.41 3.90
CA TYR A 384 18.13 -17.05 3.65
C TYR A 384 19.07 -15.98 4.26
N THR A 385 20.22 -16.42 4.78
CA THR A 385 21.22 -15.57 5.41
C THR A 385 22.50 -15.57 4.58
N ASN A 386 22.94 -14.41 4.11
CA ASN A 386 24.14 -14.32 3.28
C ASN A 386 24.89 -13.01 3.52
N SER A 387 25.91 -13.00 4.38
CA SER A 387 26.70 -11.79 4.66
C SER A 387 27.52 -11.27 3.47
N GLY A 388 27.66 -12.07 2.41
CA GLY A 388 28.42 -11.75 1.20
C GLY A 388 27.57 -11.23 0.03
N ALA A 389 26.26 -11.05 0.20
CA ALA A 389 25.39 -10.65 -0.92
C ALA A 389 25.70 -9.22 -1.41
N VAL A 390 25.89 -9.09 -2.73
CA VAL A 390 26.23 -7.83 -3.40
C VAL A 390 25.08 -7.38 -4.28
N GLY A 391 24.70 -6.10 -4.13
CA GLY A 391 23.61 -5.50 -4.90
C GLY A 391 22.21 -5.86 -4.39
N ASN A 392 21.20 -5.11 -4.85
CA ASN A 392 19.84 -5.22 -4.35
C ASN A 392 19.21 -6.60 -4.65
N ALA A 393 19.39 -7.12 -5.87
CA ALA A 393 18.77 -8.37 -6.29
C ALA A 393 19.18 -9.58 -5.42
N GLU A 394 20.46 -9.74 -5.13
CA GLU A 394 20.95 -10.86 -4.30
C GLU A 394 20.55 -10.69 -2.83
N ARG A 395 20.57 -9.45 -2.32
CA ARG A 395 20.10 -9.12 -0.97
C ARG A 395 18.59 -9.34 -0.80
N SER A 396 17.80 -9.19 -1.85
CA SER A 396 16.35 -9.47 -1.82
C SER A 396 16.03 -10.96 -1.79
N LYS A 397 16.87 -11.82 -2.39
CA LYS A 397 16.73 -13.29 -2.28
C LYS A 397 17.13 -13.83 -0.90
N THR A 398 18.06 -13.13 -0.24
CA THR A 398 18.60 -13.47 1.09
C THR A 398 18.42 -12.28 2.02
N PRO A 399 17.20 -12.05 2.56
CA PRO A 399 16.85 -10.80 3.24
C PRO A 399 17.65 -10.55 4.52
N LEU A 400 18.35 -11.56 5.03
CA LEU A 400 19.17 -11.49 6.23
C LEU A 400 20.66 -11.43 5.89
N CYS A 401 21.36 -10.50 6.56
CA CYS A 401 22.82 -10.45 6.56
C CYS A 401 23.39 -11.44 7.58
N GLU A 402 22.78 -11.51 8.76
CA GLU A 402 23.14 -12.43 9.85
C GLU A 402 21.88 -12.96 10.52
N SER A 403 21.93 -14.20 11.00
CA SER A 403 20.84 -14.82 11.77
C SER A 403 21.41 -15.73 12.85
N ARG A 404 20.69 -15.84 13.96
CA ARG A 404 21.03 -16.75 15.06
C ARG A 404 19.78 -17.22 15.77
N ILE A 405 19.62 -18.53 15.89
CA ILE A 405 18.54 -19.15 16.63
C ILE A 405 19.10 -19.74 17.93
N GLN A 406 18.43 -19.45 19.03
CA GLN A 406 18.71 -20.05 20.34
C GLN A 406 17.48 -20.79 20.82
N VAL A 407 17.64 -22.06 21.19
CA VAL A 407 16.54 -22.87 21.72
C VAL A 407 16.87 -23.25 23.16
N VAL A 408 15.96 -22.95 24.07
CA VAL A 408 16.10 -23.25 25.50
C VAL A 408 14.92 -24.08 25.99
N GLU A 409 15.19 -25.05 26.86
CA GLU A 409 14.14 -25.78 27.57
C GLU A 409 13.37 -24.85 28.52
N GLN A 410 12.06 -25.01 28.58
CA GLN A 410 11.23 -24.29 29.54
C GLN A 410 11.28 -24.99 30.90
N PRO A 411 11.79 -24.33 31.95
CA PRO A 411 11.87 -24.92 33.28
C PRO A 411 10.49 -25.40 33.77
N GLY A 412 10.44 -26.62 34.29
CA GLY A 412 9.21 -27.22 34.83
C GLY A 412 8.22 -27.72 33.78
N ARG A 413 8.57 -27.70 32.49
CA ARG A 413 7.74 -28.21 31.39
C ARG A 413 8.54 -29.14 30.48
N PRO A 414 8.67 -30.44 30.83
CA PRO A 414 9.42 -31.40 30.03
C PRO A 414 8.94 -31.44 28.57
N GLY A 415 9.88 -31.45 27.62
CA GLY A 415 9.59 -31.45 26.18
C GLY A 415 9.05 -30.11 25.63
N SER A 416 9.00 -29.04 26.44
CA SER A 416 8.64 -27.70 26.00
C SER A 416 9.88 -26.85 25.82
N TYR A 417 10.02 -26.24 24.65
CA TYR A 417 11.15 -25.38 24.30
C TYR A 417 10.70 -23.97 23.96
N SER A 418 11.59 -22.99 24.09
CA SER A 418 11.42 -21.63 23.60
C SER A 418 12.54 -21.33 22.61
N ALA A 419 12.17 -20.89 21.40
CA ALA A 419 13.12 -20.48 20.39
C ALA A 419 13.14 -18.96 20.29
N VAL A 420 14.32 -18.36 20.34
CA VAL A 420 14.55 -16.94 20.12
C VAL A 420 15.38 -16.79 18.84
N ALA A 421 14.80 -16.17 17.82
CA ALA A 421 15.47 -15.89 16.55
C ALA A 421 15.94 -14.43 16.53
N HIS A 422 17.25 -14.24 16.51
CA HIS A 422 17.87 -12.94 16.27
C HIS A 422 18.14 -12.81 14.78
N LEU A 423 17.48 -11.84 14.13
CA LEU A 423 17.48 -11.68 12.69
C LEU A 423 18.01 -10.28 12.36
N ARG A 424 19.12 -10.19 11.63
CA ARG A 424 19.68 -8.91 11.18
C ARG A 424 19.45 -8.76 9.68
N PRO A 425 18.50 -7.90 9.25
CA PRO A 425 18.23 -7.68 7.85
C PRO A 425 19.31 -6.81 7.19
N TRP A 426 19.26 -6.72 5.87
CA TRP A 426 19.99 -5.69 5.13
C TRP A 426 19.40 -4.31 5.42
N LEU A 427 20.24 -3.41 5.95
CA LEU A 427 19.84 -2.01 6.12
C LEU A 427 19.70 -1.34 4.75
N GLN A 428 18.55 -0.73 4.51
CA GLN A 428 18.26 0.04 3.30
C GLN A 428 18.62 1.51 3.54
N LEU A 429 19.02 2.21 2.46
CA LEU A 429 19.37 3.63 2.53
C LEU A 429 18.09 4.46 2.81
N GLU A 430 18.11 5.26 3.87
CA GLU A 430 16.98 6.14 4.25
C GLU A 430 17.24 7.60 3.88
N GLU A 431 18.40 8.13 4.26
CA GLU A 431 18.73 9.54 4.09
C GLU A 431 20.23 9.68 3.82
N LEU A 432 20.58 10.69 3.00
CA LEU A 432 21.96 11.08 2.75
C LEU A 432 22.07 12.61 2.82
N THR A 433 22.57 13.12 3.94
CA THR A 433 22.90 14.55 4.06
C THR A 433 24.25 14.82 3.40
N THR A 434 24.28 15.63 2.34
CA THR A 434 25.53 16.02 1.66
C THR A 434 25.91 17.46 2.00
N SER A 435 27.19 17.69 2.28
CA SER A 435 27.75 19.04 2.37
C SER A 435 28.88 19.20 1.35
N VAL A 436 28.71 20.11 0.40
CA VAL A 436 29.75 20.41 -0.60
C VAL A 436 30.59 21.59 -0.10
N ARG A 437 31.91 21.39 0.03
CA ARG A 437 32.86 22.44 0.44
C ARG A 437 33.92 22.62 -0.64
N MET A 438 34.05 23.85 -1.14
CA MET A 438 35.17 24.23 -2.01
C MET A 438 36.37 24.57 -1.13
N VAL A 439 37.45 23.82 -1.28
CA VAL A 439 38.67 23.95 -0.47
C VAL A 439 39.86 24.18 -1.39
N THR A 440 40.77 25.07 -0.98
CA THR A 440 42.00 25.36 -1.74
C THR A 440 43.02 24.22 -1.69
N LYS A 441 42.90 23.34 -0.68
CA LYS A 441 43.58 22.06 -0.57
C LYS A 441 42.63 21.08 0.10
N ILE A 442 42.47 19.88 -0.47
CA ILE A 442 41.64 18.83 0.13
C ILE A 442 42.22 18.52 1.51
N PRO A 443 41.43 18.67 2.61
CA PRO A 443 41.84 18.24 3.92
C PRO A 443 42.13 16.74 3.90
N GLY A 444 43.33 16.37 4.32
CA GLY A 444 43.70 15.00 4.65
C GLY A 444 43.89 14.90 6.15
#